data_AF-A0A6L6JHG0-F1
#
_entry.id   AF-A0A6L6JHG0-F1
#
_cell.length_a   1.000
_cell.length_b   1.000
_cell.length_c   1.000
_cell.angle_alpha   90.00
_cell.angle_beta   90.00
_cell.angle_gamma   90.00
#
_symmetry.space_group_name_H-M   'P 1'
#
loop_
_entity.id
_entity.type
_entity.pdbx_description
1 polymer ?
#
loop_
_entity_poly.entity_id
_entity_poly.type
_entity_poly.pdbx_seq_one_letter_code
_entity_poly.pdbx_strand_id
1 'polypeptide(L)'
;MAQSGAPVSSIARAFAVSEKHVQRRLALAGLPEAVLAALAANEISLGMAAAFTISRDEARSLEVLDLCKSRDWSEHQIRKALKPEAVKSSDRRACFVGLEAYQAAGGRLSRDLFAEDVLLDDPEILDAVFAEALAALAESYRDEGWKWVETSFENYIGYYQIEERKFARLYKQEGALSEDETARLDELTELDVAEALDAAGREELAALQAILEGSYSAAQKVHSGLILYVDPRGAAQICAGLVRKEDKPAAIAAGLLTASQHERDETPKSPISQKLREDLDRVA
;
A
#
# COMPACT_ATOMS: atom_id res chain seq x y z
N MET A 1 3.24 45.06 11.81
CA MET A 1 4.49 44.27 11.83
C MET A 1 4.65 43.43 10.57
N ALA A 2 3.79 42.43 10.30
CA ALA A 2 3.89 41.64 9.07
C ALA A 2 3.67 42.48 7.79
N GLN A 3 2.63 43.32 7.75
CA GLN A 3 2.41 44.30 6.66
C GLN A 3 3.55 45.33 6.52
N SER A 4 4.36 45.47 7.56
CA SER A 4 5.53 46.37 7.60
C SER A 4 6.83 45.65 7.19
N GLY A 5 6.74 44.41 6.71
CA GLY A 5 7.88 43.61 6.23
C GLY A 5 8.69 42.87 7.30
N ALA A 6 8.22 42.83 8.56
CA ALA A 6 8.96 42.13 9.62
C ALA A 6 8.95 40.61 9.40
N PRO A 7 10.11 39.91 9.57
CA PRO A 7 10.17 38.46 9.40
C PRO A 7 9.39 37.74 10.50
N VAL A 8 8.86 36.55 10.18
CA VAL A 8 8.04 35.72 11.09
C VAL A 8 8.75 35.46 12.42
N SER A 9 10.06 35.16 12.39
CA SER A 9 10.90 34.94 13.57
C SER A 9 10.95 36.16 14.51
N SER A 10 11.00 37.37 13.94
CA SER A 10 10.98 38.61 14.74
C SER A 10 9.62 38.87 15.36
N ILE A 11 8.54 38.55 14.65
CA ILE A 11 7.17 38.68 15.18
C ILE A 11 6.97 37.66 16.31
N ALA A 12 7.36 36.40 16.10
CA ALA A 12 7.29 35.33 17.08
C ALA A 12 7.99 35.72 18.39
N ARG A 13 9.24 36.23 18.27
CA ARG A 13 10.01 36.73 19.42
C ARG A 13 9.34 37.91 20.12
N ALA A 14 8.79 38.87 19.37
CA ALA A 14 8.16 40.05 19.95
C ALA A 14 6.89 39.72 20.75
N PHE A 15 6.12 38.71 20.32
CA PHE A 15 4.88 38.29 20.97
C PHE A 15 5.05 37.07 21.90
N ALA A 16 6.28 36.57 22.09
CA ALA A 16 6.58 35.37 22.88
C ALA A 16 5.74 34.13 22.46
N VAL A 17 5.54 33.94 21.16
CA VAL A 17 4.84 32.80 20.56
C VAL A 17 5.73 32.06 19.57
N SER A 18 5.33 30.86 19.15
CA SER A 18 6.08 30.11 18.12
C SER A 18 5.91 30.71 16.72
N GLU A 19 6.88 30.48 15.82
CA GLU A 19 6.74 30.88 14.41
C GLU A 19 5.53 30.23 13.74
N LYS A 20 5.23 28.97 14.06
CA LYS A 20 4.03 28.25 13.59
C LYS A 20 2.75 28.98 14.02
N HIS A 21 2.71 29.54 15.24
CA HIS A 21 1.58 30.34 15.71
C HIS A 21 1.40 31.62 14.86
N VAL A 22 2.49 32.33 14.58
CA VAL A 22 2.46 33.54 13.74
C VAL A 22 2.00 33.21 12.31
N GLN A 23 2.56 32.16 11.70
CA GLN A 23 2.18 31.72 10.36
C GLN A 23 0.69 31.37 10.26
N ARG A 24 0.15 30.65 11.24
CA ARG A 24 -1.30 30.34 11.32
C ARG A 24 -2.15 31.60 11.37
N ARG A 25 -1.78 32.59 12.18
CA ARG A 25 -2.51 33.86 12.29
C ARG A 25 -2.46 34.66 10.99
N LEU A 26 -1.30 34.69 10.33
CA LEU A 26 -1.15 35.37 9.04
C LEU A 26 -1.94 34.66 7.93
N ALA A 27 -1.96 33.33 7.92
CA ALA A 27 -2.73 32.54 6.96
C ALA A 27 -4.24 32.80 7.10
N LEU A 28 -4.75 32.83 8.32
CA LEU A 28 -6.16 33.18 8.57
C LEU A 28 -6.48 34.61 8.15
N ALA A 29 -5.59 35.57 8.43
CA ALA A 29 -5.79 36.96 8.05
C ALA A 29 -5.75 37.19 6.53
N GLY A 30 -5.15 36.27 5.77
CA GLY A 30 -5.08 36.31 4.31
C GLY A 30 -6.20 35.56 3.59
N LEU A 31 -7.21 35.06 4.30
CA LEU A 31 -8.35 34.38 3.70
C LEU A 31 -9.23 35.35 2.89
N PRO A 32 -9.99 34.85 1.89
CA PRO A 32 -10.96 35.66 1.15
C PRO A 32 -11.95 36.35 2.09
N GLU A 33 -12.34 37.58 1.74
CA GLU A 33 -13.21 38.42 2.57
C GLU A 33 -14.53 37.72 2.92
N ALA A 34 -15.10 36.97 1.98
CA ALA A 34 -16.33 36.20 2.21
C ALA A 34 -16.16 35.10 3.27
N VAL A 35 -14.99 34.45 3.34
CA VAL A 35 -14.69 33.43 4.36
C VAL A 35 -14.56 34.09 5.74
N LEU A 36 -13.87 35.25 5.81
CA LEU A 36 -13.76 36.02 7.04
C LEU A 36 -15.12 36.55 7.52
N ALA A 37 -15.97 37.01 6.61
CA ALA A 37 -17.32 37.46 6.91
C ALA A 37 -18.20 36.32 7.45
N ALA A 38 -18.13 35.13 6.82
CA ALA A 38 -18.84 33.94 7.29
C ALA A 38 -18.39 33.51 8.70
N LEU A 39 -17.08 33.57 8.98
CA LEU A 39 -16.54 33.29 10.30
C LEU A 39 -17.03 34.32 11.34
N ALA A 40 -17.03 35.61 11.00
CA ALA A 40 -17.51 36.68 11.88
C ALA A 40 -19.01 36.56 12.17
N ALA A 41 -19.80 36.07 11.20
CA ALA A 41 -21.23 35.80 11.34
C ALA A 41 -21.53 34.49 12.10
N ASN A 42 -20.52 33.71 12.51
CA ASN A 42 -20.65 32.35 13.07
C ASN A 42 -21.36 31.36 12.13
N GLU A 43 -21.31 31.58 10.82
CA GLU A 43 -21.82 30.64 9.82
C GLU A 43 -20.86 29.45 9.61
N ILE A 44 -19.58 29.65 9.92
CA ILE A 44 -18.54 28.62 9.94
C ILE A 44 -17.72 28.71 11.22
N SER A 45 -17.16 27.59 11.67
CA SER A 45 -16.25 27.58 12.82
C SER A 45 -14.85 28.05 12.42
N LEU A 46 -14.02 28.40 13.43
CA LEU A 46 -12.61 28.73 13.20
C LEU A 46 -11.84 27.56 12.55
N GLY A 47 -12.18 26.32 12.91
CA GLY A 47 -11.59 25.12 12.31
C GLY A 47 -11.94 24.97 10.82
N MET A 48 -13.18 25.29 10.45
CA MET A 48 -13.61 25.32 9.05
C MET A 48 -12.88 26.44 8.28
N ALA A 49 -12.78 27.64 8.85
CA ALA A 49 -12.01 28.74 8.26
C ALA A 49 -10.54 28.37 8.06
N ALA A 50 -9.93 27.67 9.03
CA ALA A 50 -8.57 27.18 8.93
C ALA A 50 -8.37 26.22 7.74
N ALA A 51 -9.36 25.37 7.43
CA ALA A 51 -9.30 24.49 6.26
C ALA A 51 -9.19 25.25 4.93
N PHE A 52 -9.74 26.47 4.82
CA PHE A 52 -9.59 27.29 3.61
C PHE A 52 -8.15 27.77 3.36
N THR A 53 -7.27 27.73 4.37
CA THR A 53 -5.87 28.15 4.20
C THR A 53 -5.04 27.19 3.35
N ILE A 54 -5.54 25.99 3.05
CA ILE A 54 -4.82 25.01 2.22
C ILE A 54 -4.89 25.32 0.72
N SER A 55 -5.84 26.14 0.29
CA SER A 55 -6.06 26.50 -1.11
C SER A 55 -5.70 27.97 -1.34
N ARG A 56 -5.16 28.26 -2.54
CA ARG A 56 -4.94 29.62 -3.03
C ARG A 56 -5.92 30.00 -4.15
N ASP A 57 -6.77 29.06 -4.56
CA ASP A 57 -7.82 29.31 -5.54
C ASP A 57 -9.02 29.93 -4.84
N GLU A 58 -9.19 31.24 -5.02
CA GLU A 58 -10.28 31.99 -4.43
C GLU A 58 -11.64 31.56 -4.98
N ALA A 59 -11.75 31.32 -6.30
CA ALA A 59 -13.01 30.93 -6.92
C ALA A 59 -13.49 29.59 -6.34
N ARG A 60 -12.60 28.61 -6.25
CA ARG A 60 -12.90 27.32 -5.61
C ARG A 60 -13.24 27.46 -4.13
N SER A 61 -12.55 28.35 -3.42
CA SER A 61 -12.82 28.61 -2.00
C SER A 61 -14.22 29.17 -1.79
N LEU A 62 -14.68 30.06 -2.66
CA LEU A 62 -16.04 30.61 -2.58
C LEU A 62 -17.11 29.55 -2.90
N GLU A 63 -16.90 28.72 -3.91
CA GLU A 63 -17.81 27.59 -4.21
C GLU A 63 -17.96 26.64 -3.03
N VAL A 64 -16.83 26.26 -2.41
CA VAL A 64 -16.83 25.37 -1.24
C VAL A 64 -17.48 26.06 -0.04
N LEU A 65 -17.24 27.35 0.16
CA LEU A 65 -17.86 28.13 1.24
C LEU A 65 -19.39 28.09 1.13
N ASP A 66 -19.96 28.33 -0.06
CA ASP A 66 -21.41 28.29 -0.29
C ASP A 66 -22.00 26.90 0.01
N LEU A 67 -21.29 25.84 -0.39
CA LEU A 67 -21.69 24.47 -0.07
C LEU A 67 -21.67 24.19 1.45
N CYS A 68 -20.64 24.68 2.15
CA CYS A 68 -20.48 24.47 3.59
C CYS A 68 -21.50 25.25 4.43
N LYS A 69 -22.00 26.39 3.94
CA LYS A 69 -23.07 27.14 4.61
C LYS A 69 -24.43 26.41 4.53
N SER A 70 -24.63 25.64 3.47
CA SER A 70 -25.90 24.97 3.19
C SER A 70 -26.08 23.62 3.89
N ARG A 71 -25.01 23.03 4.44
CA ARG A 71 -24.96 21.66 4.96
C ARG A 71 -23.98 21.56 6.12
N ASP A 72 -24.15 20.57 6.99
CA ASP A 72 -23.20 20.31 8.06
C ASP A 72 -21.95 19.60 7.51
N TRP A 73 -20.88 20.36 7.29
CA TRP A 73 -19.60 19.87 6.77
C TRP A 73 -18.55 19.82 7.86
N SER A 74 -17.85 18.69 7.94
CA SER A 74 -16.62 18.57 8.72
C SER A 74 -15.45 19.27 8.04
N GLU A 75 -14.44 19.71 8.81
CA GLU A 75 -13.22 20.30 8.25
C GLU A 75 -12.52 19.37 7.24
N HIS A 76 -12.63 18.06 7.41
CA HIS A 76 -12.08 17.07 6.48
C HIS A 76 -12.75 17.16 5.10
N GLN A 77 -14.07 17.30 5.06
CA GLN A 77 -14.82 17.46 3.81
C GLN A 77 -14.46 18.76 3.10
N ILE A 78 -14.27 19.85 3.86
CA ILE A 78 -13.81 21.14 3.32
C ILE A 78 -12.44 20.99 2.65
N ARG A 79 -11.45 20.42 3.37
CA ARG A 79 -10.11 20.20 2.84
C ARG A 79 -10.15 19.37 1.55
N LYS A 80 -10.93 18.28 1.54
CA LYS A 80 -11.10 17.42 0.37
C LYS A 80 -11.75 18.16 -0.80
N ALA A 81 -12.75 19.01 -0.58
CA ALA A 81 -13.40 19.74 -1.66
C ALA A 81 -12.52 20.86 -2.24
N LEU A 82 -11.67 21.47 -1.40
CA LEU A 82 -10.71 22.49 -1.81
C LEU A 82 -9.56 21.91 -2.64
N LYS A 83 -9.12 20.69 -2.32
CA LYS A 83 -8.07 19.98 -3.05
C LYS A 83 -8.49 18.53 -3.32
N PRO A 84 -9.40 18.28 -4.29
CA PRO A 84 -9.95 16.95 -4.55
C PRO A 84 -8.90 15.96 -5.04
N GLU A 85 -7.92 16.45 -5.80
CA GLU A 85 -6.85 15.64 -6.41
C GLU A 85 -5.65 15.44 -5.48
N ALA A 86 -5.55 16.20 -4.39
CA ALA A 86 -4.38 16.11 -3.51
C ALA A 86 -4.40 14.80 -2.70
N VAL A 87 -3.24 14.17 -2.65
CA VAL A 87 -3.04 12.89 -1.97
C VAL A 87 -2.35 13.13 -0.64
N LYS A 88 -2.75 12.42 0.42
CA LYS A 88 -2.09 12.53 1.72
C LYS A 88 -0.73 11.83 1.70
N SER A 89 0.23 12.30 2.48
CA SER A 89 1.49 11.62 2.70
C SER A 89 1.35 10.24 3.34
N SER A 90 0.20 9.94 3.96
CA SER A 90 -0.15 8.62 4.49
C SER A 90 -0.77 7.67 3.46
N ASP A 91 -0.98 8.13 2.21
CA ASP A 91 -1.35 7.24 1.12
C ASP A 91 -0.25 6.20 0.91
N ARG A 92 -0.63 4.94 0.74
CA ARG A 92 0.31 3.83 0.56
C ARG A 92 1.34 4.08 -0.54
N ARG A 93 0.97 4.77 -1.62
CA ARG A 93 1.88 5.09 -2.72
C ARG A 93 2.95 6.05 -2.25
N ALA A 94 2.55 7.11 -1.52
CA ALA A 94 3.45 8.10 -0.95
C ALA A 94 4.38 7.48 0.12
N CYS A 95 3.86 6.57 0.95
CA CYS A 95 4.66 5.81 1.91
C CYS A 95 5.70 4.91 1.22
N PHE A 96 5.32 4.24 0.14
CA PHE A 96 6.20 3.32 -0.59
C PHE A 96 7.32 4.04 -1.33
N VAL A 97 7.00 5.11 -2.07
CA VAL A 97 8.01 5.86 -2.85
C VAL A 97 8.83 6.81 -1.97
N GLY A 98 8.25 7.30 -0.88
CA GLY A 98 8.82 8.35 -0.05
C GLY A 98 8.63 9.75 -0.64
N LEU A 99 8.53 10.75 0.25
CA LEU A 99 8.32 12.14 -0.15
C LEU A 99 9.50 12.71 -0.94
N GLU A 100 10.73 12.26 -0.65
CA GLU A 100 11.93 12.73 -1.33
C GLU A 100 11.95 12.34 -2.81
N ALA A 101 11.60 11.09 -3.14
CA ALA A 101 11.52 10.62 -4.52
C ALA A 101 10.44 11.37 -5.31
N TYR A 102 9.27 11.57 -4.70
CA TYR A 102 8.19 12.37 -5.30
C TYR A 102 8.62 13.81 -5.58
N GLN A 103 9.32 14.46 -4.64
CA GLN A 103 9.84 15.81 -4.85
C GLN A 103 10.94 15.86 -5.90
N ALA A 104 11.83 14.87 -5.95
CA ALA A 104 12.87 14.76 -6.96
C ALA A 104 12.29 14.62 -8.38
N ALA A 105 11.13 13.99 -8.51
CA ALA A 105 10.35 13.93 -9.75
C ALA A 105 9.59 15.23 -10.09
N GLY A 106 9.75 16.29 -9.29
CA GLY A 106 9.11 17.60 -9.51
C GLY A 106 7.75 17.76 -8.81
N GLY A 107 7.33 16.79 -7.99
CA GLY A 107 6.07 16.84 -7.26
C GLY A 107 6.04 17.94 -6.20
N ARG A 108 4.92 18.68 -6.12
CA ARG A 108 4.73 19.73 -5.12
C ARG A 108 4.11 19.17 -3.84
N LEU A 109 4.65 19.64 -2.71
CA LEU A 109 4.11 19.37 -1.38
C LEU A 109 3.48 20.63 -0.80
N SER A 110 2.30 20.48 -0.24
CA SER A 110 1.63 21.50 0.56
C SER A 110 1.49 21.00 2.00
N ARG A 111 1.95 21.80 2.96
CA ARG A 111 1.73 21.54 4.38
C ARG A 111 0.51 22.32 4.83
N ASP A 112 -0.48 21.63 5.39
CA ASP A 112 -1.56 22.32 6.09
C ASP A 112 -0.96 22.93 7.36
N LEU A 113 -1.05 24.26 7.52
CA LEU A 113 -0.51 24.92 8.71
C LEU A 113 -1.26 24.50 9.98
N PHE A 114 -2.50 24.04 9.85
CA PHE A 114 -3.40 23.67 10.95
C PHE A 114 -3.48 22.16 11.20
N ALA A 115 -2.98 21.33 10.28
CA ALA A 115 -2.82 19.89 10.48
C ALA A 115 -1.33 19.50 10.51
N GLU A 116 -1.05 18.25 10.84
CA GLU A 116 0.30 17.68 10.70
C GLU A 116 0.46 16.92 9.36
N ASP A 117 -0.63 16.79 8.60
CA ASP A 117 -0.65 16.09 7.31
C ASP A 117 0.10 16.91 6.24
N VAL A 118 0.92 16.21 5.45
CA VAL A 118 1.50 16.73 4.22
C VAL A 118 0.64 16.26 3.05
N LEU A 119 0.33 17.17 2.13
CA LEU A 119 -0.42 16.89 0.92
C LEU A 119 0.52 16.90 -0.29
N LEU A 120 0.35 15.92 -1.16
CA LEU A 120 0.99 15.81 -2.46
C LEU A 120 0.00 16.36 -3.48
N ASP A 121 0.36 17.47 -4.12
CA ASP A 121 -0.56 18.21 -4.99
C ASP A 121 -0.64 17.67 -6.42
N ASP A 122 0.30 16.81 -6.84
CA ASP A 122 0.43 16.30 -8.21
C ASP A 122 0.26 14.76 -8.22
N PRO A 123 -0.98 14.23 -8.21
CA PRO A 123 -1.22 12.78 -8.15
C PRO A 123 -0.65 12.03 -9.36
N GLU A 124 -0.60 12.65 -10.53
CA GLU A 124 -0.04 12.03 -11.74
C GLU A 124 1.47 11.76 -11.59
N ILE A 125 2.20 12.66 -10.94
CA ILE A 125 3.63 12.46 -10.63
C ILE A 125 3.77 11.33 -9.62
N LEU A 126 2.91 11.30 -8.59
CA LEU A 126 2.91 10.22 -7.61
C LEU A 126 2.67 8.85 -8.28
N ASP A 127 1.71 8.76 -9.19
CA ASP A 127 1.40 7.53 -9.92
C ASP A 127 2.56 7.07 -10.81
N ALA A 128 3.20 8.00 -11.51
CA ALA A 128 4.37 7.70 -12.33
C ALA A 128 5.54 7.17 -11.49
N VAL A 129 5.90 7.87 -10.41
CA VAL A 129 7.00 7.45 -9.51
C VAL A 129 6.67 6.14 -8.81
N PHE A 130 5.41 5.92 -8.44
CA PHE A 130 4.96 4.67 -7.83
C PHE A 130 5.08 3.48 -8.80
N ALA A 131 4.65 3.67 -10.05
CA ALA A 131 4.79 2.65 -11.08
C ALA A 131 6.26 2.33 -11.38
N GLU A 132 7.11 3.36 -11.47
CA GLU A 132 8.55 3.20 -11.71
C GLU A 132 9.24 2.47 -10.54
N ALA A 133 8.95 2.85 -9.30
CA ALA A 133 9.49 2.19 -8.11
C ALA A 133 9.06 0.71 -8.03
N LEU A 134 7.80 0.41 -8.33
CA LEU A 134 7.31 -0.98 -8.41
C LEU A 134 7.99 -1.76 -9.52
N ALA A 135 8.19 -1.17 -10.69
CA ALA A 135 8.88 -1.81 -11.81
C ALA A 135 10.35 -2.09 -11.47
N ALA A 136 11.05 -1.15 -10.84
CA ALA A 136 12.43 -1.35 -10.41
C ALA A 136 12.55 -2.50 -9.39
N LEU A 137 11.64 -2.57 -8.41
CA LEU A 137 11.59 -3.67 -7.45
C LEU A 137 11.21 -5.00 -8.12
N ALA A 138 10.33 -4.98 -9.12
CA ALA A 138 10.00 -6.17 -9.89
C ALA A 138 11.21 -6.71 -10.67
N GLU A 139 12.06 -5.84 -11.23
CA GLU A 139 13.26 -6.25 -11.95
C GLU A 139 14.32 -6.83 -11.00
N SER A 140 14.47 -6.34 -9.76
CA SER A 140 15.37 -6.98 -8.80
C SER A 140 14.97 -8.43 -8.49
N TYR A 141 13.66 -8.71 -8.44
CA TYR A 141 13.18 -10.10 -8.33
C TYR A 141 13.38 -10.90 -9.61
N ARG A 142 13.30 -10.28 -10.79
CA ARG A 142 13.62 -10.97 -12.04
C ARG A 142 15.08 -11.42 -12.04
N ASP A 143 15.99 -10.59 -11.57
CA ASP A 143 17.41 -10.88 -11.44
C ASP A 143 17.69 -12.03 -10.45
N GLU A 144 16.81 -12.25 -9.46
CA GLU A 144 16.87 -13.43 -8.57
C GLU A 144 16.49 -14.77 -9.26
N GLY A 145 16.08 -14.74 -10.53
CA GLY A 145 15.82 -15.94 -11.34
C GLY A 145 14.35 -16.39 -11.39
N TRP A 146 13.41 -15.54 -10.98
CA TRP A 146 11.97 -15.83 -11.13
C TRP A 146 11.57 -15.82 -12.61
N LYS A 147 10.78 -16.81 -13.03
CA LYS A 147 10.33 -16.97 -14.43
C LYS A 147 9.58 -15.73 -14.95
N TRP A 148 8.74 -15.17 -14.08
CA TRP A 148 8.02 -13.94 -14.35
C TRP A 148 7.79 -13.18 -13.05
N VAL A 149 7.76 -11.87 -13.17
CA VAL A 149 7.38 -10.96 -12.09
C VAL A 149 6.32 -10.03 -12.65
N GLU A 150 5.23 -9.86 -11.91
CA GLU A 150 4.12 -8.99 -12.27
C GLU A 150 3.87 -7.99 -11.14
N THR A 151 3.63 -6.74 -11.47
CA THR A 151 3.25 -5.70 -10.50
C THR A 151 1.74 -5.51 -10.50
N SER A 152 1.13 -5.43 -9.34
CA SER A 152 -0.28 -5.08 -9.17
C SER A 152 -0.42 -3.72 -8.47
N PHE A 153 -1.32 -2.90 -9.01
CA PHE A 153 -1.72 -1.65 -8.38
C PHE A 153 -2.79 -1.86 -7.30
N GLU A 154 -3.33 -3.07 -7.16
CA GLU A 154 -4.21 -3.40 -6.04
C GLU A 154 -3.42 -3.41 -4.72
N ASN A 155 -4.12 -3.21 -3.60
CA ASN A 155 -3.49 -3.16 -2.28
C ASN A 155 -3.46 -4.53 -1.57
N TYR A 156 -4.01 -5.56 -2.20
CA TYR A 156 -4.08 -6.91 -1.68
C TYR A 156 -4.34 -7.90 -2.81
N ILE A 157 -3.64 -9.04 -2.80
CA ILE A 157 -3.88 -10.16 -3.71
C ILE A 157 -4.63 -11.26 -2.97
N GLY A 158 -5.92 -11.39 -3.27
CA GLY A 158 -6.81 -12.34 -2.62
C GLY A 158 -6.73 -13.75 -3.21
N TYR A 159 -7.22 -14.71 -2.42
CA TYR A 159 -7.33 -16.11 -2.85
C TYR A 159 -8.14 -16.27 -4.15
N TYR A 160 -9.29 -15.58 -4.26
CA TYR A 160 -10.15 -15.66 -5.44
C TYR A 160 -9.46 -15.21 -6.73
N GLN A 161 -8.66 -14.14 -6.69
CA GLN A 161 -7.92 -13.65 -7.86
C GLN A 161 -6.91 -14.68 -8.36
N ILE A 162 -6.30 -15.43 -7.45
CA ILE A 162 -5.35 -16.49 -7.77
C ILE A 162 -6.07 -17.69 -8.41
N GLU A 163 -7.24 -18.05 -7.89
CA GLU A 163 -8.09 -19.11 -8.45
C GLU A 163 -8.65 -18.75 -9.83
N GLU A 164 -9.17 -17.54 -10.02
CA GLU A 164 -9.70 -17.06 -11.30
C GLU A 164 -8.63 -17.11 -12.40
N ARG A 165 -7.40 -16.73 -12.05
CA ARG A 165 -6.23 -16.81 -12.95
C ARG A 165 -5.65 -18.22 -13.05
N LYS A 166 -6.20 -19.19 -12.30
CA LYS A 166 -5.85 -20.62 -12.32
C LYS A 166 -4.38 -20.90 -12.03
N PHE A 167 -3.74 -20.08 -11.22
CA PHE A 167 -2.37 -20.34 -10.78
C PHE A 167 -2.31 -21.63 -9.95
N ALA A 168 -1.25 -22.42 -10.14
CA ALA A 168 -0.86 -23.40 -9.12
C ALA A 168 0.14 -22.75 -8.15
N ARG A 169 0.24 -23.26 -6.93
CA ARG A 169 1.16 -22.75 -5.91
C ARG A 169 2.27 -23.73 -5.64
N LEU A 170 3.50 -23.23 -5.66
CA LEU A 170 4.65 -23.83 -5.01
C LEU A 170 4.81 -23.18 -3.64
N TYR A 171 5.23 -23.98 -2.67
CA TYR A 171 5.54 -23.50 -1.32
C TYR A 171 7.05 -23.42 -1.15
N LYS A 172 7.49 -22.55 -0.24
CA LYS A 172 8.88 -22.46 0.17
C LYS A 172 9.35 -23.84 0.65
N GLN A 173 10.61 -24.15 0.38
CA GLN A 173 11.27 -25.28 1.02
C GLN A 173 11.69 -24.79 2.40
N GLU A 174 11.10 -25.38 3.45
CA GLU A 174 11.47 -25.11 4.83
C GLU A 174 12.96 -25.45 5.02
N GLY A 175 13.70 -24.54 5.64
CA GLY A 175 15.04 -24.86 6.11
C GLY A 175 14.95 -25.72 7.36
N ALA A 176 15.93 -26.60 7.52
CA ALA A 176 16.10 -27.35 8.76
C ALA A 176 17.23 -26.72 9.56
N LEU A 177 16.93 -26.33 10.80
CA LEU A 177 17.95 -25.99 11.78
C LEU A 177 18.53 -27.29 12.35
N SER A 178 19.83 -27.28 12.65
CA SER A 178 20.45 -28.30 13.51
C SER A 178 19.93 -28.21 14.94
N GLU A 179 20.22 -29.24 15.76
CA GLU A 179 19.84 -29.23 17.18
C GLU A 179 20.47 -28.04 17.92
N ASP A 180 21.73 -27.73 17.63
CA ASP A 180 22.45 -26.58 18.21
C ASP A 180 21.84 -25.24 17.79
N GLU A 181 21.51 -25.08 16.50
CA GLU A 181 20.87 -23.87 15.98
C GLU A 181 19.44 -23.70 16.52
N THR A 182 18.73 -24.79 16.77
CA THR A 182 17.39 -24.77 17.38
C THR A 182 17.49 -24.30 18.84
N ALA A 183 18.42 -24.87 19.62
CA ALA A 183 18.66 -24.44 21.00
C ALA A 183 19.09 -22.96 21.06
N ARG A 184 19.90 -22.52 20.10
CA ARG A 184 20.33 -21.13 19.98
C ARG A 184 19.19 -20.19 19.61
N LEU A 185 18.31 -20.60 18.70
CA LEU A 185 17.10 -19.86 18.35
C LEU A 185 16.19 -19.67 19.57
N ASP A 186 15.99 -20.74 20.36
CA ASP A 186 15.16 -20.69 21.57
C ASP A 186 15.74 -19.71 22.59
N GLU A 187 17.06 -19.78 22.85
CA GLU A 187 17.76 -18.84 23.73
C GLU A 187 17.61 -17.39 23.27
N LEU A 188 17.86 -17.13 21.98
CA LEU A 188 17.75 -15.78 21.41
C LEU A 188 16.32 -15.26 21.45
N THR A 189 15.32 -16.12 21.24
CA THR A 189 13.91 -15.75 21.32
C THR A 189 13.53 -15.36 22.75
N GLU A 190 14.00 -16.10 23.76
CA GLU A 190 13.78 -15.73 25.17
C GLU A 190 14.43 -14.38 25.52
N LEU A 191 15.64 -14.14 25.01
CA LEU A 191 16.34 -12.86 25.20
C LEU A 191 15.64 -11.70 24.47
N ASP A 192 15.02 -11.94 23.30
CA ASP A 192 14.23 -10.94 22.58
C ASP A 192 13.01 -10.51 23.39
N VAL A 193 12.26 -11.48 23.91
CA VAL A 193 11.08 -11.23 24.75
C VAL A 193 11.47 -10.49 26.03
N ALA A 194 12.65 -10.78 26.58
CA ALA A 194 13.19 -10.10 27.74
C ALA A 194 13.79 -8.71 27.43
N GLU A 195 13.74 -8.24 26.18
CA GLU A 195 14.41 -7.02 25.69
C GLU A 195 15.92 -6.96 26.03
N ALA A 196 16.53 -8.14 26.20
CA ALA A 196 17.93 -8.31 26.60
C ALA A 196 18.88 -8.52 25.42
N LEU A 197 18.33 -8.56 24.19
CA LEU A 197 19.08 -8.77 22.96
C LEU A 197 19.83 -7.53 22.52
N ASP A 198 21.11 -7.69 22.19
CA ASP A 198 21.91 -6.67 21.52
C ASP A 198 21.67 -6.68 20.00
N ALA A 199 22.38 -5.80 19.26
CA ALA A 199 22.23 -5.73 17.82
C ALA A 199 22.69 -7.01 17.11
N ALA A 200 23.74 -7.67 17.61
CA ALA A 200 24.31 -8.86 17.00
C ALA A 200 23.37 -10.07 17.19
N GLY A 201 22.84 -10.25 18.39
CA GLY A 201 21.89 -11.34 18.64
C GLY A 201 20.56 -11.14 17.92
N ARG A 202 20.11 -9.90 17.66
CA ARG A 202 18.94 -9.66 16.79
C ARG A 202 19.19 -10.08 15.34
N GLU A 203 20.40 -9.82 14.83
CA GLU A 203 20.80 -10.26 13.49
C GLU A 203 20.90 -11.80 13.42
N GLU A 204 21.47 -12.43 14.45
CA GLU A 204 21.53 -13.89 14.57
C GLU A 204 20.13 -14.52 14.64
N LEU A 205 19.24 -13.96 15.48
CA LEU A 205 17.85 -14.39 15.59
C LEU A 205 17.13 -14.29 14.24
N ALA A 206 17.26 -13.16 13.55
CA ALA A 206 16.66 -12.96 12.24
C ALA A 206 17.20 -13.96 11.19
N ALA A 207 18.50 -14.29 11.23
CA ALA A 207 19.10 -15.27 10.34
C ALA A 207 18.53 -16.69 10.58
N LEU A 208 18.43 -17.12 11.84
CA LEU A 208 17.87 -18.43 12.20
C LEU A 208 16.37 -18.53 11.84
N GLN A 209 15.61 -17.48 12.10
CA GLN A 209 14.20 -17.39 11.69
C GLN A 209 14.03 -17.44 10.16
N ALA A 210 14.91 -16.78 9.41
CA ALA A 210 14.89 -16.81 7.95
C ALA A 210 15.17 -18.22 7.39
N ILE A 211 16.01 -19.02 8.06
CA ILE A 211 16.22 -20.42 7.69
C ILE A 211 14.91 -21.20 7.88
N LEU A 212 14.26 -21.10 9.03
CA LEU A 212 12.99 -21.79 9.30
C LEU A 212 11.87 -21.36 8.35
N GLU A 213 11.76 -20.07 8.06
CA GLU A 213 10.75 -19.56 7.13
C GLU A 213 10.94 -20.12 5.71
N GLY A 214 12.16 -20.57 5.40
CA GLY A 214 12.49 -21.26 4.17
C GLY A 214 12.59 -20.33 2.97
N SER A 215 12.94 -20.91 1.83
CA SER A 215 13.10 -20.14 0.58
C SER A 215 12.64 -20.92 -0.63
N TYR A 216 12.39 -20.20 -1.73
CA TYR A 216 12.16 -20.84 -3.02
C TYR A 216 13.49 -21.25 -3.63
N SER A 217 13.63 -22.54 -3.92
CA SER A 217 14.83 -23.05 -4.60
C SER A 217 14.94 -22.49 -6.02
N ALA A 218 16.16 -22.48 -6.56
CA ALA A 218 16.39 -22.05 -7.95
C ALA A 218 15.49 -22.81 -8.95
N ALA A 219 15.27 -24.11 -8.73
CA ALA A 219 14.35 -24.90 -9.55
C ALA A 219 12.91 -24.39 -9.45
N GLN A 220 12.43 -24.05 -8.24
CA GLN A 220 11.09 -23.47 -8.08
C GLN A 220 10.95 -22.13 -8.79
N LYS A 221 11.94 -21.24 -8.65
CA LYS A 221 11.93 -19.90 -9.28
C LYS A 221 11.87 -19.97 -10.81
N VAL A 222 12.57 -20.92 -11.44
CA VAL A 222 12.54 -21.12 -12.91
C VAL A 222 11.16 -21.52 -13.44
N HIS A 223 10.28 -22.09 -12.61
CA HIS A 223 8.95 -22.56 -13.01
C HIS A 223 7.79 -21.74 -12.44
N SER A 224 8.06 -20.80 -11.54
CA SER A 224 7.05 -19.98 -10.89
C SER A 224 7.39 -18.51 -10.99
N GLY A 225 6.41 -17.66 -10.69
CA GLY A 225 6.58 -16.23 -10.62
C GLY A 225 5.97 -15.68 -9.34
N LEU A 226 5.95 -14.36 -9.29
CA LEU A 226 5.39 -13.63 -8.17
C LEU A 226 4.60 -12.41 -8.64
N ILE A 227 3.61 -12.03 -7.84
CA ILE A 227 2.89 -10.77 -7.96
C ILE A 227 3.35 -9.86 -6.82
N LEU A 228 3.94 -8.73 -7.18
CA LEU A 228 4.34 -7.67 -6.26
C LEU A 228 3.20 -6.65 -6.13
N TYR A 229 2.87 -6.27 -4.91
CA TYR A 229 1.88 -5.23 -4.63
C TYR A 229 2.29 -4.40 -3.42
N VAL A 230 1.61 -3.27 -3.18
CA VAL A 230 1.86 -2.42 -2.01
C VAL A 230 0.63 -2.41 -1.14
N ASP A 231 0.79 -2.82 0.12
CA ASP A 231 -0.31 -2.92 1.07
C ASP A 231 -0.85 -1.54 1.51
N PRO A 232 -1.96 -1.48 2.26
CA PRO A 232 -2.52 -0.21 2.72
C PRO A 232 -1.59 0.63 3.62
N ARG A 233 -0.52 0.05 4.16
CA ARG A 233 0.48 0.75 5.00
C ARG A 233 1.65 1.28 4.18
N GLY A 234 1.73 0.95 2.88
CA GLY A 234 2.83 1.35 2.01
C GLY A 234 4.01 0.38 1.99
N ALA A 235 3.87 -0.82 2.55
CA ALA A 235 4.91 -1.84 2.47
C ALA A 235 4.74 -2.69 1.21
N ALA A 236 5.85 -2.99 0.55
CA ALA A 236 5.88 -3.95 -0.55
C ALA A 236 5.58 -5.35 -0.03
N GLN A 237 4.70 -6.04 -0.73
CA GLN A 237 4.24 -7.39 -0.42
C GLN A 237 4.34 -8.26 -1.66
N ILE A 238 4.57 -9.55 -1.43
CA ILE A 238 4.85 -10.51 -2.50
C ILE A 238 3.93 -11.70 -2.37
N CYS A 239 3.20 -11.99 -3.44
CA CYS A 239 2.53 -13.27 -3.63
C CYS A 239 3.39 -14.15 -4.55
N ALA A 240 4.30 -14.93 -3.96
CA ALA A 240 5.27 -15.75 -4.68
C ALA A 240 4.83 -17.21 -4.87
N GLY A 241 5.60 -17.96 -5.68
CA GLY A 241 5.37 -19.37 -5.93
C GLY A 241 4.22 -19.65 -6.91
N LEU A 242 3.85 -18.68 -7.75
CA LEU A 242 2.71 -18.78 -8.65
C LEU A 242 3.12 -19.39 -9.99
N VAL A 243 2.53 -20.54 -10.35
CA VAL A 243 2.76 -21.23 -11.63
C VAL A 243 1.58 -20.96 -12.55
N ARG A 244 1.84 -20.28 -13.69
CA ARG A 244 0.84 -20.03 -14.74
C ARG A 244 0.33 -21.33 -15.34
N LYS A 245 -0.87 -21.31 -15.93
CA LYS A 245 -1.51 -22.51 -16.49
C LYS A 245 -0.63 -23.19 -17.54
N GLU A 246 -0.02 -22.39 -18.41
CA GLU A 246 0.91 -22.82 -19.46
C GLU A 246 2.20 -23.45 -18.93
N ASP A 247 2.58 -23.15 -17.69
CA ASP A 247 3.84 -23.59 -17.08
C ASP A 247 3.68 -24.84 -16.20
N LYS A 248 2.44 -25.24 -15.90
CA LYS A 248 2.14 -26.43 -15.08
C LYS A 248 2.78 -27.71 -15.64
N PRO A 249 2.74 -28.02 -16.95
CA PRO A 249 3.37 -29.24 -17.47
C PRO A 249 4.88 -29.29 -17.20
N ALA A 250 5.57 -28.16 -17.36
CA ALA A 250 7.01 -28.07 -17.11
C ALA A 250 7.32 -28.23 -15.62
N ALA A 251 6.51 -27.63 -14.74
CA ALA A 251 6.66 -27.78 -13.30
C ALA A 251 6.37 -29.22 -12.82
N ILE A 252 5.42 -29.92 -13.44
CA ILE A 252 5.13 -31.34 -13.16
C ILE A 252 6.30 -32.21 -13.61
N ALA A 253 6.85 -31.99 -14.81
CA ALA A 253 8.01 -32.72 -15.31
C ALA A 253 9.25 -32.52 -14.43
N ALA A 254 9.39 -31.34 -13.82
CA ALA A 254 10.44 -31.02 -12.84
C ALA A 254 10.17 -31.60 -11.43
N GLY A 255 9.05 -32.29 -11.22
CA GLY A 255 8.67 -32.86 -9.91
C GLY A 255 8.23 -31.84 -8.87
N LEU A 256 7.96 -30.60 -9.28
CA LEU A 256 7.58 -29.49 -8.39
C LEU A 256 6.06 -29.42 -8.15
N LEU A 257 5.27 -29.92 -9.09
CA LEU A 257 3.82 -30.03 -8.98
C LEU A 257 3.38 -31.48 -9.20
N THR A 258 2.39 -31.91 -8.43
CA THR A 258 1.69 -33.16 -8.70
C THR A 258 0.68 -32.94 -9.82
N ALA A 259 0.67 -33.81 -10.83
CA ALA A 259 -0.39 -33.81 -11.83
C ALA A 259 -1.74 -33.99 -11.14
N SER A 260 -2.70 -33.13 -11.47
CA SER A 260 -4.07 -33.33 -11.00
C SER A 260 -4.57 -34.67 -11.50
N GLN A 261 -4.99 -35.56 -10.61
CA GLN A 261 -5.60 -36.85 -10.97
C GLN A 261 -6.99 -36.68 -11.61
N HIS A 262 -7.43 -35.44 -11.88
CA HIS A 262 -8.65 -35.13 -12.59
C HIS A 262 -8.39 -34.77 -14.05
N GLU A 263 -7.76 -35.69 -14.78
CA GLU A 263 -7.93 -35.76 -16.24
C GLU A 263 -8.29 -37.19 -16.65
N ARG A 264 -9.58 -37.35 -16.94
CA ARG A 264 -10.22 -38.46 -17.67
C ARG A 264 -10.12 -39.84 -17.03
N ASP A 265 -11.00 -40.08 -16.07
CA ASP A 265 -11.74 -41.35 -16.09
C ASP A 265 -12.68 -41.29 -17.31
N GLU A 266 -12.12 -41.49 -18.52
CA GLU A 266 -12.89 -42.01 -19.65
C GLU A 266 -13.29 -43.44 -19.28
N THR A 267 -14.19 -43.55 -18.29
CA THR A 267 -15.02 -44.75 -18.18
C THR A 267 -15.67 -44.88 -19.55
N PRO A 268 -15.43 -45.98 -20.28
CA PRO A 268 -16.04 -46.15 -21.60
C PRO A 268 -17.55 -45.97 -21.40
N LYS A 269 -18.14 -45.00 -22.11
CA LYS A 269 -19.59 -44.77 -22.06
C LYS A 269 -20.24 -46.13 -22.23
N SER A 270 -20.95 -46.58 -21.19
CA SER A 270 -21.73 -47.81 -21.24
C SER A 270 -22.52 -47.81 -22.56
N PRO A 271 -22.51 -48.91 -23.33
CA PRO A 271 -23.18 -48.98 -24.63
C PRO A 271 -24.70 -48.80 -24.53
N ILE A 272 -25.24 -48.80 -23.31
CA ILE A 272 -26.66 -48.62 -23.00
C ILE A 272 -26.81 -47.31 -22.23
N SER A 273 -27.69 -46.43 -22.71
CA SER A 273 -28.00 -45.15 -22.06
C SER A 273 -28.66 -45.38 -20.69
N GLN A 274 -28.47 -44.44 -19.78
CA GLN A 274 -29.01 -44.51 -18.41
C GLN A 274 -30.55 -44.64 -18.41
N LYS A 275 -31.20 -44.00 -19.38
CA LYS A 275 -32.66 -44.06 -19.59
C LYS A 275 -33.13 -45.45 -20.01
N LEU A 276 -32.33 -46.16 -20.83
CA LEU A 276 -32.64 -47.51 -21.28
C LEU A 276 -32.42 -48.57 -20.19
N ARG A 277 -31.50 -48.31 -19.24
CA ARG A 277 -31.35 -49.15 -18.03
C ARG A 277 -32.57 -49.05 -17.11
N GLU A 278 -33.05 -47.84 -16.85
CA GLU A 278 -34.23 -47.63 -15.99
C GLU A 278 -35.51 -48.25 -16.58
N ASP A 279 -35.66 -48.28 -17.91
CA ASP A 279 -36.80 -48.92 -18.55
C ASP A 279 -36.73 -50.46 -18.52
N LEU A 280 -35.52 -51.05 -18.59
CA LEU A 280 -35.34 -52.51 -18.49
C LEU A 280 -35.60 -53.02 -17.07
N ASP A 281 -35.18 -52.27 -16.05
CA ASP A 281 -35.41 -52.62 -14.63
C ASP A 281 -36.88 -52.53 -14.22
N ARG A 282 -37.73 -51.85 -14.99
CA ARG A 282 -39.19 -51.79 -14.75
C ARG A 282 -39.98 -52.95 -15.36
N VAL A 283 -39.33 -53.75 -16.22
CA VAL A 283 -39.95 -54.89 -16.92
C VAL A 283 -39.49 -56.24 -16.35
N ALA A 284 -38.47 -56.23 -15.48
CA ALA A 284 -38.05 -57.39 -14.67
C ALA A 284 -38.90 -57.54 -13.40
#